data_AF-A0A350IR62-F1
#
_entry.id   AF-A0A350IR62-F1
#
_cell.length_a   1.000
_cell.length_b   1.000
_cell.length_c   1.000
_cell.angle_alpha   90.00
_cell.angle_beta   90.00
_cell.angle_gamma   90.00
#
_symmetry.space_group_name_H-M   'P 1'
#
loop_
_entity.id
_entity.type
_entity.pdbx_description
1 polymer ?
#
loop_
_entity_poly.entity_id
_entity_poly.type
_entity_poly.pdbx_seq_one_letter_code
_entity_poly.pdbx_strand_id
1 'polypeptide(L)'
;MVSIAERRARIADLERVRGSRVVSYVLSDRETFPPGVPGFNPPMQEIHPWVIELIRDWERVDRLDLVLHTRGGAIESVWPLVSALRARCKTLGVIVPFRAHSAGTLVCLGAREIVMDDFSELSPIDPTTGNPFNPRDPGNPQAQLGISVEDVAAYFDLARDLAGLRYEDHKVEVFKQLTAQIHPLALGNIQRVSLLIRKLGRELLAGNSSLTKEDVEGAVDALTTRFYTHLHFISRREARDLLGNMVVEPKPELASAIRALFDAYKSDLKLRERYELPAAIANEPSLSLRVLGGILETTERCYVNLTDLHVSQRPKFPPGVQVQVPVGQMVPLDQWPGRLYDYGLDRTGWVRADDDVEETYA
;
A
#
# COMPACT_ATOMS: atom_id res chain seq x y z
N MET A 1 -20.00 8.79 9.17
CA MET A 1 -19.70 8.18 7.86
C MET A 1 -20.64 8.78 6.86
N VAL A 2 -20.16 9.03 5.65
CA VAL A 2 -20.97 9.40 4.49
C VAL A 2 -21.75 8.15 4.04
N SER A 3 -23.01 8.32 3.65
CA SER A 3 -23.82 7.17 3.21
C SER A 3 -23.29 6.57 1.91
N ILE A 4 -23.54 5.27 1.68
CA ILE A 4 -23.20 4.62 0.39
C ILE A 4 -23.89 5.36 -0.77
N ALA A 5 -25.15 5.79 -0.58
CA ALA A 5 -25.90 6.55 -1.57
C ALA A 5 -25.20 7.87 -1.95
N GLU A 6 -24.70 8.63 -0.97
CA GLU A 6 -23.96 9.86 -1.22
C GLU A 6 -22.62 9.61 -1.94
N ARG A 7 -21.89 8.54 -1.59
CA ARG A 7 -20.66 8.17 -2.32
C ARG A 7 -20.97 7.76 -3.75
N ARG A 8 -22.00 6.94 -3.98
CA ARG A 8 -22.46 6.57 -5.32
C ARG A 8 -22.81 7.79 -6.16
N ALA A 9 -23.47 8.80 -5.58
CA ALA A 9 -23.75 10.06 -6.28
C ALA A 9 -22.45 10.78 -6.69
N ARG A 10 -21.45 10.85 -5.79
CA ARG A 10 -20.13 11.45 -6.10
C ARG A 10 -19.35 10.65 -7.16
N ILE A 11 -19.46 9.32 -7.16
CA ILE A 11 -18.90 8.48 -8.22
C ILE A 11 -19.59 8.79 -9.55
N ALA A 12 -20.92 8.86 -9.59
CA ALA A 12 -21.69 9.19 -10.79
C ALA A 12 -21.34 10.59 -11.35
N ASP A 13 -21.12 11.57 -10.47
CA ASP A 13 -20.63 12.89 -10.87
C ASP A 13 -19.24 12.81 -11.52
N LEU A 14 -18.32 12.00 -10.96
CA LEU A 14 -17.00 11.79 -11.54
C LEU A 14 -17.09 11.06 -12.89
N GLU A 15 -17.94 10.04 -13.01
CA GLU A 15 -18.25 9.34 -14.27
C GLU A 15 -18.73 10.34 -15.35
N ARG A 16 -19.64 11.25 -15.00
CA ARG A 16 -20.15 12.30 -15.89
C ARG A 16 -19.05 13.25 -16.35
N VAL A 17 -18.22 13.75 -15.43
CA VAL A 17 -17.15 14.72 -15.76
C VAL A 17 -16.06 14.07 -16.62
N ARG A 18 -15.78 12.77 -16.41
CA ARG A 18 -14.75 12.04 -17.14
C ARG A 18 -15.23 11.42 -18.45
N GLY A 19 -16.53 11.18 -18.59
CA GLY A 19 -17.07 10.35 -19.66
C GLY A 19 -16.54 8.92 -19.58
N SER A 20 -16.46 8.36 -18.36
CA SER A 20 -15.93 7.02 -18.09
C SER A 20 -16.79 6.30 -17.05
N ARG A 21 -16.65 4.98 -16.97
CA ARG A 21 -17.05 4.24 -15.77
C ARG A 21 -15.98 4.36 -14.70
N VAL A 22 -16.37 4.43 -13.43
CA VAL A 22 -15.43 4.61 -12.32
C VAL A 22 -15.46 3.42 -11.38
N VAL A 23 -14.27 2.92 -11.05
CA VAL A 23 -14.04 1.99 -9.94
C VAL A 23 -13.23 2.74 -8.89
N SER A 24 -13.75 2.84 -7.67
CA SER A 24 -13.00 3.38 -6.53
C SER A 24 -12.34 2.25 -5.76
N TYR A 25 -11.03 2.31 -5.57
CA TYR A 25 -10.27 1.41 -4.72
C TYR A 25 -9.41 2.22 -3.74
N VAL A 26 -9.88 2.30 -2.50
CA VAL A 26 -9.29 3.15 -1.46
C VAL A 26 -9.00 2.30 -0.23
N LEU A 27 -7.72 2.14 0.11
CA LEU A 27 -7.28 1.50 1.34
C LEU A 27 -7.00 2.54 2.41
N SER A 28 -7.27 2.19 3.66
CA SER A 28 -6.89 3.02 4.79
C SER A 28 -5.36 3.08 4.92
N ASP A 29 -4.87 4.27 5.22
CA ASP A 29 -3.51 4.55 5.66
C ASP A 29 -3.51 5.27 7.01
N ARG A 30 -4.61 5.13 7.77
CA ARG A 30 -4.82 5.74 9.08
C ARG A 30 -3.71 5.31 10.04
N GLU A 31 -3.02 6.28 10.60
CA GLU A 31 -1.98 6.04 11.59
C GLU A 31 -2.58 5.45 12.88
N THR A 32 -1.79 4.63 13.57
CA THR A 32 -2.18 3.99 14.82
C THR A 32 -1.11 4.23 15.88
N PHE A 33 -1.52 4.35 17.14
CA PHE A 33 -0.64 4.28 18.29
C PHE A 33 -1.15 3.19 19.25
N PRO A 34 -0.33 2.17 19.57
CA PRO A 34 1.02 1.91 19.02
C PRO A 34 0.95 1.62 17.51
N PRO A 35 2.08 1.74 16.78
CA PRO A 35 2.10 1.48 15.34
C PRO A 35 1.77 0.02 15.03
N GLY A 36 1.11 -0.20 13.89
CA GLY A 36 0.86 -1.54 13.35
C GLY A 36 -0.35 -2.26 13.93
N VAL A 37 -1.34 -1.54 14.48
CA VAL A 37 -2.62 -2.16 14.87
C VAL A 37 -3.28 -2.77 13.61
N PRO A 38 -3.63 -4.08 13.63
CA PRO A 38 -4.18 -4.74 12.46
C PRO A 38 -5.48 -4.10 11.94
N GLY A 39 -5.69 -4.16 10.63
CA GLY A 39 -6.91 -3.66 9.97
C GLY A 39 -6.89 -2.19 9.56
N PHE A 40 -6.07 -1.33 10.19
CA PHE A 40 -6.05 0.12 9.90
C PHE A 40 -5.23 0.52 8.67
N ASN A 41 -4.34 -0.36 8.20
CA ASN A 41 -3.54 -0.16 6.99
C ASN A 41 -3.34 -1.49 6.27
N PRO A 42 -4.42 -2.09 5.70
CA PRO A 42 -4.30 -3.38 5.02
C PRO A 42 -3.46 -3.22 3.75
N PRO A 43 -2.61 -4.22 3.41
CA PRO A 43 -1.86 -4.19 2.16
C PRO A 43 -2.80 -4.42 0.97
N MET A 44 -2.44 -3.90 -0.19
CA MET A 44 -3.03 -4.33 -1.46
C MET A 44 -2.64 -5.79 -1.72
N GLN A 45 -3.56 -6.71 -1.45
CA GLN A 45 -3.33 -8.14 -1.62
C GLN A 45 -4.63 -8.84 -2.05
N GLU A 46 -4.52 -9.73 -3.03
CA GLU A 46 -5.63 -10.58 -3.53
C GLU A 46 -6.92 -9.80 -3.85
N ILE A 47 -6.79 -8.56 -4.32
CA ILE A 47 -7.94 -7.69 -4.60
C ILE A 47 -8.66 -8.06 -5.91
N HIS A 48 -7.97 -8.70 -6.84
CA HIS A 48 -8.49 -8.97 -8.18
C HIS A 48 -9.80 -9.79 -8.23
N PRO A 49 -10.09 -10.79 -7.38
CA PRO A 49 -11.36 -11.50 -7.41
C PRO A 49 -12.51 -10.56 -7.03
N TRP A 50 -12.30 -9.69 -6.05
CA TRP A 50 -13.29 -8.70 -5.61
C TRP A 50 -13.55 -7.64 -6.67
N VAL A 51 -12.51 -7.18 -7.37
CA VAL A 51 -12.69 -6.30 -8.53
C VAL A 51 -13.47 -7.00 -9.64
N ILE A 52 -13.17 -8.27 -9.93
CA ILE A 52 -13.91 -9.06 -10.92
C ILE A 52 -15.39 -9.19 -10.53
N GLU A 53 -15.69 -9.45 -9.25
CA GLU A 53 -17.07 -9.47 -8.75
C GLU A 53 -17.75 -8.10 -8.85
N LEU A 54 -17.03 -7.03 -8.51
CA LEU A 54 -17.53 -5.65 -8.56
C LEU A 54 -17.97 -5.27 -9.98
N ILE A 55 -17.18 -5.62 -11.00
CA ILE A 55 -17.43 -5.26 -12.40
C ILE A 55 -17.95 -6.44 -13.25
N ARG A 56 -18.41 -7.53 -12.62
CA ARG A 56 -18.78 -8.79 -13.29
C ARG A 56 -19.79 -8.59 -14.41
N ASP A 57 -20.79 -7.75 -14.14
CA ASP A 57 -21.95 -7.53 -15.00
C ASP A 57 -21.75 -6.36 -15.97
N TRP A 58 -20.58 -5.71 -15.93
CA TRP A 58 -20.27 -4.64 -16.87
C TRP A 58 -19.97 -5.20 -18.26
N GLU A 59 -20.65 -4.68 -19.27
CA GLU A 59 -20.17 -4.83 -20.64
C GLU A 59 -18.83 -4.11 -20.84
N ARG A 60 -18.13 -4.41 -21.93
CA ARG A 60 -16.88 -3.73 -22.24
C ARG A 60 -17.16 -2.27 -22.60
N VAL A 61 -16.62 -1.33 -21.84
CA VAL A 61 -16.82 0.12 -22.03
C VAL A 61 -15.68 0.79 -22.79
N ASP A 62 -15.90 1.99 -23.30
CA ASP A 62 -14.85 2.75 -23.97
C ASP A 62 -13.76 3.22 -23.00
N ARG A 63 -14.15 3.75 -21.84
CA ARG A 63 -13.24 4.26 -20.82
C ARG A 63 -13.64 3.81 -19.42
N LEU A 64 -12.65 3.36 -18.65
CA LEU A 64 -12.75 3.05 -17.24
C LEU A 64 -11.66 3.80 -16.49
N ASP A 65 -12.01 4.51 -15.42
CA ASP A 65 -11.06 5.13 -14.51
C ASP A 65 -11.05 4.42 -13.16
N LEU A 66 -9.86 4.05 -12.69
CA LEU A 66 -9.63 3.54 -11.33
C LEU A 66 -9.23 4.70 -10.41
N VAL A 67 -10.05 5.08 -9.44
CA VAL A 67 -9.62 5.96 -8.35
C VAL A 67 -8.82 5.12 -7.37
N LEU A 68 -7.52 5.38 -7.23
CA LEU A 68 -6.60 4.54 -6.47
C LEU A 68 -5.96 5.32 -5.33
N HIS A 69 -6.21 4.87 -4.10
CA HIS A 69 -5.45 5.33 -2.93
C HIS A 69 -4.95 4.12 -2.13
N THR A 70 -3.63 3.95 -2.04
CA THR A 70 -3.01 2.79 -1.39
C THR A 70 -1.55 3.07 -1.01
N ARG A 71 -1.10 2.43 0.08
CA ARG A 71 0.32 2.36 0.46
C ARG A 71 1.09 1.23 -0.25
N GLY A 72 0.45 0.56 -1.21
CA GLY A 72 1.02 -0.57 -1.93
C GLY A 72 0.70 -1.90 -1.26
N GLY A 73 1.56 -2.89 -1.46
CA GLY A 73 1.33 -4.25 -0.99
C GLY A 73 1.97 -5.27 -1.92
N ALA A 74 1.25 -6.36 -2.14
CA ALA A 74 1.69 -7.53 -2.86
C ALA A 74 1.82 -7.26 -4.37
N ILE A 75 3.03 -7.32 -4.92
CA ILE A 75 3.34 -7.06 -6.33
C ILE A 75 2.57 -8.03 -7.26
N GLU A 76 2.40 -9.27 -6.82
CA GLU A 76 1.63 -10.31 -7.50
C GLU A 76 0.16 -9.94 -7.72
N SER A 77 -0.38 -8.99 -6.96
CA SER A 77 -1.77 -8.53 -7.13
C SER A 77 -1.92 -7.53 -8.28
N VAL A 78 -0.82 -6.91 -8.74
CA VAL A 78 -0.85 -5.83 -9.74
C VAL A 78 -1.32 -6.36 -11.10
N TRP A 79 -0.65 -7.38 -11.63
CA TRP A 79 -0.96 -7.87 -12.99
C TRP A 79 -2.39 -8.41 -13.12
N PRO A 80 -2.90 -9.25 -12.18
CA PRO A 80 -4.29 -9.69 -12.20
C PRO A 80 -5.29 -8.52 -12.10
N LEU A 81 -5.03 -7.54 -11.24
CA LEU A 81 -5.90 -6.36 -11.08
C LEU A 81 -5.98 -5.55 -12.39
N VAL A 82 -4.82 -5.15 -12.94
CA VAL A 82 -4.76 -4.37 -14.18
C VAL A 82 -5.38 -5.16 -15.34
N SER A 83 -5.15 -6.46 -15.42
CA SER A 83 -5.73 -7.32 -16.46
C SER A 83 -7.25 -7.41 -16.36
N ALA A 84 -7.80 -7.55 -15.14
CA ALA A 84 -9.24 -7.58 -14.91
C ALA A 84 -9.92 -6.27 -15.34
N LEU A 85 -9.31 -5.13 -15.01
CA LEU A 85 -9.80 -3.80 -15.42
C LEU A 85 -9.71 -3.62 -16.94
N ARG A 86 -8.56 -3.92 -17.55
CA ARG A 86 -8.35 -3.82 -19.01
C ARG A 86 -9.31 -4.71 -19.80
N ALA A 87 -9.70 -5.87 -19.26
CA ALA A 87 -10.69 -6.75 -19.90
C ALA A 87 -12.07 -6.09 -20.07
N ARG A 88 -12.41 -5.11 -19.22
CA ARG A 88 -13.71 -4.40 -19.24
C ARG A 88 -13.67 -3.03 -19.90
N CYS A 89 -12.53 -2.59 -20.45
CA CYS A 89 -12.45 -1.30 -21.12
C CYS A 89 -11.61 -1.32 -22.41
N LYS A 90 -11.73 -0.27 -23.24
CA LYS A 90 -10.75 0.02 -24.30
C LYS A 90 -9.59 0.86 -23.76
N THR A 91 -9.90 1.83 -22.90
CA THR A 91 -8.92 2.72 -22.25
C THR A 91 -9.07 2.65 -20.74
N LEU A 92 -7.98 2.26 -20.06
CA LEU A 92 -7.86 2.33 -18.61
C LEU A 92 -7.18 3.65 -18.22
N GLY A 93 -7.81 4.45 -17.38
CA GLY A 93 -7.18 5.55 -16.66
C GLY A 93 -7.04 5.22 -15.18
N VAL A 94 -6.10 5.88 -14.50
CA VAL A 94 -5.96 5.84 -13.04
C VAL A 94 -5.99 7.27 -12.52
N ILE A 95 -6.79 7.51 -11.50
CA ILE A 95 -6.91 8.77 -10.79
C ILE A 95 -6.28 8.57 -9.42
N VAL A 96 -5.23 9.33 -9.11
CA VAL A 96 -4.56 9.29 -7.81
C VAL A 96 -5.01 10.52 -7.01
N PRO A 97 -6.00 10.41 -6.11
CA PRO A 97 -6.50 11.57 -5.37
C PRO A 97 -5.53 12.06 -4.31
N PHE A 98 -4.66 11.17 -3.80
CA PHE A 98 -3.58 11.51 -2.89
C PHE A 98 -2.38 10.60 -3.08
N ARG A 99 -2.42 9.31 -2.70
CA ARG A 99 -1.23 8.44 -2.82
C ARG A 99 -1.45 7.11 -3.50
N ALA A 100 -0.52 6.72 -4.37
CA ALA A 100 -0.45 5.37 -4.94
C ALA A 100 1.00 4.87 -4.88
N HIS A 101 1.37 4.24 -3.76
CA HIS A 101 2.76 3.85 -3.49
C HIS A 101 3.08 2.41 -3.90
N SER A 102 4.33 2.14 -4.21
CA SER A 102 4.91 0.83 -4.48
C SER A 102 4.08 0.07 -5.52
N ALA A 103 3.45 -1.04 -5.15
CA ALA A 103 2.54 -1.79 -6.03
C ALA A 103 1.40 -0.92 -6.61
N GLY A 104 0.94 0.12 -5.90
CA GLY A 104 -0.01 1.10 -6.45
C GLY A 104 0.58 1.96 -7.58
N THR A 105 1.87 2.32 -7.49
CA THR A 105 2.58 2.98 -8.59
C THR A 105 2.65 2.05 -9.80
N LEU A 106 2.93 0.75 -9.61
CA LEU A 106 2.88 -0.23 -10.71
C LEU A 106 1.48 -0.30 -11.36
N VAL A 107 0.39 -0.28 -10.57
CA VAL A 107 -0.98 -0.21 -11.14
C VAL A 107 -1.15 1.03 -12.02
N CYS A 108 -0.61 2.18 -11.61
CA CYS A 108 -0.63 3.42 -12.41
C CYS A 108 0.12 3.24 -13.75
N LEU A 109 1.26 2.54 -13.77
CA LEU A 109 2.00 2.22 -15.01
C LEU A 109 1.18 1.35 -15.98
N GLY A 110 0.17 0.63 -15.48
CA GLY A 110 -0.78 -0.14 -16.28
C GLY A 110 -1.86 0.72 -16.97
N ALA A 111 -1.94 2.01 -16.69
CA ALA A 111 -2.93 2.91 -17.27
C ALA A 111 -2.43 3.55 -18.58
N ARG A 112 -3.37 4.07 -19.37
CA ARG A 112 -3.06 4.98 -20.48
C ARG A 112 -2.89 6.43 -20.02
N GLU A 113 -3.58 6.80 -18.93
CA GLU A 113 -3.57 8.13 -18.34
C GLU A 113 -3.55 8.01 -16.82
N ILE A 114 -2.70 8.79 -16.17
CA ILE A 114 -2.61 8.95 -14.72
C ILE A 114 -2.99 10.39 -14.38
N VAL A 115 -4.15 10.59 -13.77
CA VAL A 115 -4.61 11.92 -13.33
C VAL A 115 -4.07 12.17 -11.93
N MET A 116 -3.28 13.23 -11.78
CA MET A 116 -2.66 13.65 -10.53
C MET A 116 -2.95 15.13 -10.28
N ASP A 117 -3.41 15.46 -9.07
CA ASP A 117 -3.43 16.84 -8.57
C ASP A 117 -2.02 17.21 -8.04
N ASP A 118 -1.82 18.46 -7.64
CA ASP A 118 -0.52 18.93 -7.11
C ASP A 118 -0.08 18.24 -5.82
N PHE A 119 -1.02 17.69 -5.07
CA PHE A 119 -0.77 16.95 -3.83
C PHE A 119 -0.76 15.44 -4.02
N SER A 120 -0.90 14.96 -5.27
CA SER A 120 -0.84 13.54 -5.56
C SER A 120 0.61 13.05 -5.58
N GLU A 121 0.84 11.88 -5.00
CA GLU A 121 2.15 11.25 -4.86
C GLU A 121 2.14 9.81 -5.38
N LEU A 122 3.16 9.48 -6.16
CA LEU A 122 3.61 8.12 -6.41
C LEU A 122 4.83 7.85 -5.52
N SER A 123 5.31 6.61 -5.48
CA SER A 123 6.60 6.31 -4.84
C SER A 123 7.46 5.46 -5.76
N PRO A 124 8.75 5.29 -5.44
CA PRO A 124 9.56 4.25 -6.05
C PRO A 124 8.91 2.87 -5.93
N ILE A 125 9.31 1.99 -6.84
CA ILE A 125 8.83 0.60 -6.94
C ILE A 125 9.95 -0.39 -6.63
N ASP A 126 11.09 0.04 -6.08
CA ASP A 126 12.19 -0.84 -5.75
C ASP A 126 11.77 -1.89 -4.70
N PRO A 127 12.27 -3.14 -4.74
CA PRO A 127 11.82 -4.13 -3.77
C PRO A 127 12.56 -4.00 -2.44
N THR A 128 11.79 -4.05 -1.36
CA THR A 128 12.26 -4.55 -0.06
C THR A 128 11.68 -5.93 0.18
N THR A 129 12.52 -6.95 0.39
CA THR A 129 12.05 -8.32 0.56
C THR A 129 12.47 -8.92 1.89
N GLY A 130 11.54 -9.63 2.51
CA GLY A 130 11.75 -10.50 3.66
C GLY A 130 11.53 -11.95 3.26
N ASN A 131 12.39 -12.87 3.69
CA ASN A 131 12.18 -14.30 3.56
C ASN A 131 12.84 -15.05 4.74
N PRO A 132 12.59 -16.37 4.92
CA PRO A 132 13.15 -17.16 6.03
C PRO A 132 14.67 -17.10 6.23
N PHE A 133 15.42 -16.67 5.22
CA PHE A 133 16.87 -16.54 5.23
C PHE A 133 17.35 -15.10 5.54
N ASN A 134 16.44 -14.15 5.70
CA ASN A 134 16.76 -12.79 6.14
C ASN A 134 17.18 -12.75 7.62
N PRO A 135 18.01 -11.76 8.02
CA PRO A 135 18.32 -11.53 9.43
C PRO A 135 17.07 -11.33 10.28
N ARG A 136 17.11 -11.76 11.54
CA ARG A 136 16.02 -11.50 12.50
C ARG A 136 16.13 -10.09 13.07
N ASP A 137 14.99 -9.48 13.33
CA ASP A 137 14.95 -8.19 14.03
C ASP A 137 15.37 -8.37 15.50
N PRO A 138 16.44 -7.69 15.98
CA PRO A 138 16.85 -7.76 17.37
C PRO A 138 15.78 -7.30 18.38
N GLY A 139 14.91 -6.37 17.96
CA GLY A 139 13.80 -5.85 18.77
C GLY A 139 12.53 -6.70 18.69
N ASN A 140 12.41 -7.55 17.67
CA ASN A 140 11.31 -8.49 17.51
C ASN A 140 11.81 -9.80 16.88
N PRO A 141 12.25 -10.79 17.69
CA PRO A 141 12.82 -12.04 17.18
C PRO A 141 11.88 -12.90 16.33
N GLN A 142 10.57 -12.60 16.29
CA GLN A 142 9.62 -13.25 15.40
C GLN A 142 9.54 -12.59 14.01
N ALA A 143 10.07 -11.37 13.86
CA ALA A 143 10.12 -10.65 12.60
C ALA A 143 11.49 -10.81 11.91
N GLN A 144 11.45 -10.73 10.58
CA GLN A 144 12.62 -10.67 9.73
C GLN A 144 12.88 -9.22 9.33
N LEU A 145 14.15 -8.81 9.29
CA LEU A 145 14.55 -7.55 8.69
C LEU A 145 14.48 -7.69 7.17
N GLY A 146 13.61 -6.88 6.55
CA GLY A 146 13.60 -6.75 5.10
C GLY A 146 14.95 -6.23 4.61
N ILE A 147 15.39 -6.71 3.45
CA ILE A 147 16.59 -6.18 2.78
C ILE A 147 16.12 -5.49 1.51
N SER A 148 16.50 -4.22 1.34
CA SER A 148 16.26 -3.47 0.10
C SER A 148 17.34 -3.75 -0.93
N VAL A 149 16.97 -3.79 -2.21
CA VAL A 149 17.95 -3.79 -3.33
C VAL A 149 18.84 -2.55 -3.26
N GLU A 150 18.27 -1.41 -2.91
CA GLU A 150 18.96 -0.12 -2.88
C GLU A 150 20.04 -0.09 -1.81
N ASP A 151 19.76 -0.61 -0.60
CA ASP A 151 20.75 -0.70 0.47
C ASP A 151 21.95 -1.59 0.07
N VAL A 152 21.68 -2.70 -0.62
CA VAL A 152 22.73 -3.59 -1.12
C VAL A 152 23.57 -2.88 -2.19
N ALA A 153 22.94 -2.18 -3.14
CA ALA A 153 23.65 -1.42 -4.17
C ALA A 153 24.49 -0.29 -3.57
N ALA A 154 23.89 0.49 -2.65
CA ALA A 154 24.55 1.58 -1.94
C ALA A 154 25.76 1.11 -1.13
N TYR A 155 25.70 -0.09 -0.55
CA TYR A 155 26.85 -0.70 0.13
C TYR A 155 28.03 -0.93 -0.83
N PHE A 156 27.78 -1.47 -2.03
CA PHE A 156 28.83 -1.65 -3.04
C PHE A 156 29.36 -0.32 -3.56
N ASP A 157 28.49 0.68 -3.76
CA ASP A 157 28.87 2.02 -4.19
C ASP A 157 29.75 2.71 -3.13
N LEU A 158 29.35 2.65 -1.85
CA LEU A 158 30.12 3.17 -0.73
C LEU A 158 31.50 2.50 -0.65
N ALA A 159 31.56 1.18 -0.79
CA ALA A 159 32.81 0.44 -0.77
C ALA A 159 33.73 0.88 -1.92
N ARG A 160 33.19 1.06 -3.13
CA ARG A 160 33.95 1.57 -4.28
C ARG A 160 34.49 2.98 -4.01
N ASP A 161 33.64 3.88 -3.53
CA ASP A 161 33.95 5.31 -3.48
C ASP A 161 34.88 5.66 -2.30
N LEU A 162 34.69 5.03 -1.13
CA LEU A 162 35.53 5.28 0.05
C LEU A 162 36.84 4.49 0.04
N ALA A 163 36.81 3.22 -0.34
CA ALA A 163 38.01 2.37 -0.31
C ALA A 163 38.77 2.35 -1.64
N GLY A 164 38.34 3.17 -2.62
CA GLY A 164 38.99 3.26 -3.93
C GLY A 164 39.04 1.92 -4.66
N LEU A 165 38.04 1.05 -4.45
CA LEU A 165 38.02 -0.30 -4.99
C LEU A 165 37.77 -0.23 -6.51
N ARG A 166 38.85 -0.19 -7.29
CA ARG A 166 38.80 -0.11 -8.76
C ARG A 166 38.98 -1.48 -9.46
N TYR A 167 39.33 -2.52 -8.70
CA TYR A 167 39.69 -3.84 -9.22
C TYR A 167 38.62 -4.90 -8.91
N GLU A 168 38.45 -5.88 -9.81
CA GLU A 168 37.48 -6.98 -9.66
C GLU A 168 37.74 -7.83 -8.41
N ASP A 169 39.00 -8.04 -8.01
CA ASP A 169 39.36 -8.81 -6.81
C ASP A 169 38.76 -8.22 -5.53
N HIS A 170 38.65 -6.89 -5.46
CA HIS A 170 38.05 -6.21 -4.31
C HIS A 170 36.52 -6.40 -4.27
N LYS A 171 35.85 -6.49 -5.42
CA LYS A 171 34.40 -6.76 -5.47
C LYS A 171 34.10 -8.16 -4.96
N VAL A 172 34.94 -9.14 -5.32
CA VAL A 172 34.82 -10.52 -4.81
C VAL A 172 34.98 -10.55 -3.29
N GLU A 173 35.91 -9.78 -2.73
CA GLU A 173 36.09 -9.71 -1.28
C GLU A 173 34.90 -9.07 -0.56
N VAL A 174 34.42 -7.91 -1.05
CA VAL A 174 33.22 -7.24 -0.51
C VAL A 174 32.00 -8.17 -0.57
N PHE A 175 31.83 -8.89 -1.68
CA PHE A 175 30.75 -9.87 -1.84
C PHE A 175 30.88 -11.08 -0.90
N LYS A 176 32.11 -11.56 -0.65
CA LYS A 176 32.37 -12.61 0.36
C LYS A 176 32.01 -12.14 1.77
N GLN A 177 32.40 -10.91 2.14
CA GLN A 177 32.06 -10.34 3.45
C GLN A 177 30.54 -10.19 3.62
N LEU A 178 29.84 -9.76 2.57
CA LEU A 178 28.37 -9.67 2.58
C LEU A 178 27.73 -11.06 2.73
N THR A 179 28.16 -12.05 1.95
CA THR A 179 27.60 -13.42 2.00
C THR A 179 27.99 -14.20 3.25
N ALA A 180 29.01 -13.76 4.00
CA ALA A 180 29.32 -14.27 5.33
C ALA A 180 28.29 -13.87 6.39
N GLN A 181 27.62 -12.72 6.21
CA GLN A 181 26.63 -12.18 7.16
C GLN A 181 25.18 -12.37 6.68
N ILE A 182 24.96 -12.32 5.38
CA ILE A 182 23.64 -12.45 4.75
C ILE A 182 23.59 -13.76 3.98
N HIS A 183 22.57 -14.57 4.26
CA HIS A 183 22.39 -15.84 3.61
C HIS A 183 22.25 -15.68 2.07
N PRO A 184 22.97 -16.45 1.23
CA PRO A 184 22.93 -16.30 -0.23
C PRO A 184 21.52 -16.41 -0.85
N LEU A 185 20.63 -17.23 -0.27
CA LEU A 185 19.23 -17.32 -0.72
C LEU A 185 18.43 -16.02 -0.47
N ALA A 186 18.82 -15.19 0.51
CA ALA A 186 18.26 -13.86 0.68
C ALA A 186 18.70 -12.93 -0.46
N LEU A 187 19.98 -12.92 -0.81
CA LEU A 187 20.50 -12.14 -1.95
C LEU A 187 19.92 -12.60 -3.30
N GLY A 188 19.80 -13.91 -3.51
CA GLY A 188 19.16 -14.46 -4.71
C GLY A 188 17.67 -14.08 -4.81
N ASN A 189 16.97 -14.02 -3.68
CA ASN A 189 15.58 -13.54 -3.63
C ASN A 189 15.48 -12.06 -4.02
N ILE A 190 16.34 -11.20 -3.46
CA ILE A 190 16.41 -9.76 -3.78
C ILE A 190 16.59 -9.57 -5.29
N GLN A 191 17.57 -10.24 -5.89
CA GLN A 191 17.82 -10.15 -7.33
C GLN A 191 16.61 -10.59 -8.16
N ARG A 192 16.00 -11.73 -7.80
CA ARG A 192 14.82 -12.25 -8.51
C ARG A 192 13.63 -11.30 -8.44
N VAL A 193 13.36 -10.71 -7.27
CA VAL A 193 12.24 -9.77 -7.11
C VAL A 193 12.54 -8.45 -7.84
N SER A 194 13.78 -7.95 -7.82
CA SER A 194 14.20 -6.79 -8.62
C SER A 194 13.94 -7.00 -10.12
N LEU A 195 14.36 -8.16 -10.66
CA LEU A 195 14.11 -8.52 -12.06
C LEU A 195 12.61 -8.64 -12.37
N LEU A 196 11.82 -9.20 -11.44
CA LEU A 196 10.37 -9.32 -11.58
C LEU A 196 9.71 -7.95 -11.68
N ILE A 197 10.02 -7.02 -10.76
CA ILE A 197 9.44 -5.66 -10.77
C ILE A 197 9.80 -4.93 -12.06
N ARG A 198 11.08 -4.98 -12.48
CA ARG A 198 11.53 -4.34 -13.72
C ARG A 198 10.83 -4.94 -14.94
N LYS A 199 10.69 -6.26 -15.00
CA LYS A 199 9.92 -6.93 -16.07
C LYS A 199 8.46 -6.47 -16.06
N LEU A 200 7.81 -6.49 -14.89
CA LEU A 200 6.41 -6.12 -14.72
C LEU A 200 6.16 -4.65 -15.10
N GLY A 201 6.98 -3.71 -14.63
CA GLY A 201 6.89 -2.29 -14.97
C GLY A 201 6.97 -2.06 -16.47
N ARG A 202 7.90 -2.75 -17.16
CA ARG A 202 8.01 -2.69 -18.63
C ARG A 202 6.78 -3.24 -19.33
N GLU A 203 6.28 -4.40 -18.92
CA GLU A 203 5.07 -5.00 -19.51
C GLU A 203 3.83 -4.13 -19.30
N LEU A 204 3.72 -3.46 -18.15
CA LEU A 204 2.62 -2.56 -17.84
C LEU A 204 2.64 -1.32 -18.73
N LEU A 205 3.81 -0.67 -18.85
CA LEU A 205 4.04 0.51 -19.69
C LEU A 205 3.98 0.22 -21.19
N ALA A 206 4.41 -0.96 -21.63
CA ALA A 206 4.39 -1.36 -23.05
C ALA A 206 2.98 -1.35 -23.66
N GLY A 207 1.93 -1.43 -22.81
CA GLY A 207 0.54 -1.25 -23.24
C GLY A 207 0.20 0.18 -23.67
N ASN A 208 1.05 1.17 -23.39
CA ASN A 208 0.83 2.56 -23.74
C ASN A 208 1.60 2.98 -24.98
N SER A 209 0.88 3.14 -26.10
CA SER A 209 1.45 3.52 -27.40
C SER A 209 2.07 4.92 -27.46
N SER A 210 1.90 5.76 -26.43
CA SER A 210 2.53 7.09 -26.38
C SER A 210 3.99 7.06 -25.92
N LEU A 211 4.49 5.92 -25.44
CA LEU A 211 5.84 5.78 -24.93
C LEU A 211 6.70 4.98 -25.91
N THR A 212 7.91 5.46 -26.17
CA THR A 212 8.94 4.70 -26.89
C THR A 212 9.55 3.64 -25.97
N LYS A 213 10.28 2.67 -26.54
CA LYS A 213 11.02 1.71 -25.72
C LYS A 213 12.04 2.38 -24.79
N GLU A 214 12.65 3.47 -25.24
CA GLU A 214 13.61 4.24 -24.44
C GLU A 214 12.92 4.94 -23.26
N ASP A 215 11.75 5.54 -23.49
CA ASP A 215 10.93 6.12 -22.41
C ASP A 215 10.55 5.06 -21.37
N VAL A 216 10.17 3.85 -21.82
CA VAL A 216 9.80 2.74 -20.95
C VAL A 216 10.98 2.29 -20.08
N GLU A 217 12.16 2.05 -20.67
CA GLU A 217 13.33 1.65 -19.90
C GLU A 217 13.78 2.77 -18.96
N GLY A 218 13.82 4.03 -19.43
CA GLY A 218 14.22 5.19 -18.62
C GLY A 218 13.30 5.41 -17.42
N ALA A 219 11.98 5.27 -17.61
CA ALA A 219 11.00 5.36 -16.53
C ALA A 219 11.17 4.24 -15.50
N VAL A 220 11.33 2.98 -15.94
CA VAL A 220 11.49 1.82 -15.05
C VAL A 220 12.81 1.90 -14.29
N ASP A 221 13.90 2.30 -14.94
CA ASP A 221 15.19 2.52 -14.28
C ASP A 221 15.05 3.60 -13.22
N ALA A 222 14.51 4.77 -13.57
CA ALA A 222 14.36 5.86 -12.62
C ALA A 222 13.49 5.48 -11.41
N LEU A 223 12.34 4.82 -11.63
CA LEU A 223 11.44 4.39 -10.57
C LEU A 223 12.03 3.29 -9.66
N THR A 224 13.11 2.62 -10.08
CA THR A 224 13.75 1.55 -9.30
C THR A 224 15.10 1.93 -8.70
N THR A 225 15.74 3.02 -9.13
CA THR A 225 17.12 3.34 -8.67
C THR A 225 17.40 4.80 -8.38
N ARG A 226 16.57 5.76 -8.85
CA ARG A 226 16.95 7.18 -8.84
C ARG A 226 16.68 7.90 -7.52
N PHE A 227 15.83 7.34 -6.66
CA PHE A 227 15.22 8.10 -5.57
C PHE A 227 15.90 7.94 -4.20
N TYR A 228 16.92 7.09 -4.06
CA TYR A 228 17.75 6.91 -2.85
C TYR A 228 17.00 6.48 -1.58
N THR A 229 15.68 6.43 -1.63
CA THR A 229 14.79 5.90 -0.59
C THR A 229 13.45 5.52 -1.18
N HIS A 230 12.95 4.34 -0.78
CA HIS A 230 11.61 3.89 -1.11
C HIS A 230 10.50 4.82 -0.53
N LEU A 231 10.84 5.70 0.42
CA LEU A 231 9.91 6.66 1.01
C LEU A 231 9.82 7.97 0.23
N HIS A 232 10.53 8.11 -0.91
CA HIS A 232 10.47 9.32 -1.71
C HIS A 232 9.07 9.54 -2.28
N PHE A 233 8.58 10.77 -2.16
CA PHE A 233 7.30 11.17 -2.74
C PHE A 233 7.54 11.73 -4.13
N ILE A 234 7.19 10.95 -5.15
CA ILE A 234 7.26 11.37 -6.54
C ILE A 234 6.06 12.27 -6.80
N SER A 235 6.33 13.57 -6.86
CA SER A 235 5.32 14.58 -7.16
C SER A 235 4.79 14.44 -8.59
N ARG A 236 3.65 15.06 -8.89
CA ARG A 236 3.12 15.17 -10.26
C ARG A 236 4.14 15.69 -11.29
N ARG A 237 5.02 16.60 -10.87
CA ARG A 237 6.06 17.18 -11.75
C ARG A 237 7.11 16.12 -12.09
N GLU A 238 7.65 15.44 -11.09
CA GLU A 238 8.60 14.35 -11.31
C GLU A 238 7.96 13.19 -12.09
N ALA A 239 6.71 12.83 -11.76
CA ALA A 239 5.98 11.80 -12.49
C ALA A 239 5.81 12.17 -13.97
N ARG A 240 5.55 13.45 -14.29
CA ARG A 240 5.50 13.94 -15.67
C ARG A 240 6.86 13.90 -16.36
N ASP A 241 7.94 14.21 -15.65
CA ASP A 241 9.29 14.10 -16.20
C ASP A 241 9.66 12.64 -16.53
N LEU A 242 9.13 11.68 -15.77
CA LEU A 242 9.36 10.25 -15.97
C LEU A 242 8.44 9.60 -17.00
N LEU A 243 7.15 9.97 -17.03
CA LEU A 243 6.10 9.26 -17.77
C LEU A 243 5.47 10.12 -18.89
N GLY A 244 5.95 11.35 -19.06
CA GLY A 244 5.53 12.28 -20.11
C GLY A 244 4.03 12.57 -20.08
N ASN A 245 3.40 12.49 -21.25
CA ASN A 245 1.98 12.82 -21.46
C ASN A 245 1.01 11.85 -20.79
N MET A 246 1.50 10.76 -20.20
CA MET A 246 0.68 9.87 -19.39
C MET A 246 0.20 10.57 -18.11
N VAL A 247 0.93 11.55 -17.58
CA VAL A 247 0.57 12.28 -16.35
C VAL A 247 -0.19 13.56 -16.65
N VAL A 248 -1.48 13.55 -16.32
CA VAL A 248 -2.44 14.61 -16.68
C VAL A 248 -2.86 15.43 -15.47
N GLU A 249 -2.90 16.75 -15.66
CA GLU A 249 -3.48 17.68 -14.69
C GLU A 249 -5.02 17.68 -14.78
N PRO A 250 -5.74 17.50 -13.67
CA PRO A 250 -7.18 17.65 -13.67
C PRO A 250 -7.56 19.12 -13.86
N LYS A 251 -8.46 19.40 -14.82
CA LYS A 251 -9.12 20.71 -14.92
C LYS A 251 -9.94 20.99 -13.64
N PRO A 252 -10.27 22.26 -13.33
CA PRO A 252 -10.95 22.62 -12.07
C PRO A 252 -12.21 21.81 -11.74
N GLU A 253 -13.08 21.53 -12.73
CA GLU A 253 -14.29 20.71 -12.52
C GLU A 253 -13.94 19.27 -12.10
N LEU A 254 -12.97 18.65 -12.79
CA LEU A 254 -12.49 17.31 -12.46
C LEU A 254 -11.79 17.28 -11.10
N ALA A 255 -10.94 18.26 -10.81
CA ALA A 255 -10.26 18.37 -9.52
C ALA A 255 -11.26 18.47 -8.36
N SER A 256 -12.35 19.24 -8.55
CA SER A 256 -13.43 19.36 -7.57
C SER A 256 -14.17 18.03 -7.35
N ALA A 257 -14.50 17.30 -8.43
CA ALA A 257 -15.16 16.00 -8.33
C ALA A 257 -14.29 14.94 -7.63
N ILE A 258 -12.99 14.87 -7.98
CA ILE A 258 -12.02 13.98 -7.34
C ILE A 258 -11.92 14.31 -5.84
N ARG A 259 -11.78 15.58 -5.49
CA ARG A 259 -11.68 16.05 -4.09
C ARG A 259 -12.93 15.69 -3.30
N ALA A 260 -14.12 15.96 -3.85
CA ALA A 260 -15.38 15.64 -3.20
C ALA A 260 -15.52 14.14 -2.93
N LEU A 261 -15.23 13.28 -3.92
CA LEU A 261 -15.28 11.83 -3.74
C LEU A 261 -14.27 11.36 -2.69
N PHE A 262 -13.01 11.81 -2.78
CA PHE A 262 -11.97 11.40 -1.84
C PHE A 262 -12.18 11.94 -0.42
N ASP A 263 -12.78 13.12 -0.26
CA ASP A 263 -13.18 13.64 1.06
C ASP A 263 -14.24 12.75 1.73
N ALA A 264 -15.13 12.10 0.97
CA ALA A 264 -16.05 11.11 1.54
C ALA A 264 -15.29 9.90 2.09
N TYR A 265 -14.40 9.31 1.29
CA TYR A 265 -13.59 8.17 1.74
C TYR A 265 -12.69 8.51 2.93
N LYS A 266 -12.09 9.71 2.95
CA LYS A 266 -11.33 10.20 4.11
C LYS A 266 -12.17 10.29 5.38
N SER A 267 -13.44 10.66 5.25
CA SER A 267 -14.36 10.72 6.39
C SER A 267 -14.74 9.33 6.88
N ASP A 268 -14.94 8.37 5.98
CA ASP A 268 -15.35 7.01 6.36
C ASP A 268 -14.21 6.21 6.99
N LEU A 269 -13.02 6.32 6.41
CA LEU A 269 -11.81 5.66 6.90
C LEU A 269 -11.10 6.48 7.99
N LYS A 270 -11.61 7.67 8.35
CA LYS A 270 -11.04 8.60 9.34
C LYS A 270 -9.54 8.87 9.11
N LEU A 271 -9.12 9.05 7.86
CA LEU A 271 -7.70 9.15 7.45
C LEU A 271 -6.95 10.36 8.04
N ARG A 272 -7.69 11.37 8.54
CA ARG A 272 -7.11 12.58 9.15
C ARG A 272 -6.85 12.45 10.65
N GLU A 273 -7.24 11.33 11.25
CA GLU A 273 -7.19 11.12 12.69
C GLU A 273 -6.34 9.89 13.01
N ARG A 274 -5.39 10.03 13.92
CA ARG A 274 -4.66 8.86 14.44
C ARG A 274 -5.57 8.02 15.34
N TYR A 275 -5.55 6.71 15.18
CA TYR A 275 -6.24 5.80 16.09
C TYR A 275 -5.39 5.53 17.34
N GLU A 276 -5.87 5.99 18.49
CA GLU A 276 -5.22 5.86 19.79
C GLU A 276 -5.73 4.63 20.53
N LEU A 277 -5.09 3.46 20.35
CA LEU A 277 -5.51 2.23 21.03
C LEU A 277 -5.52 2.36 22.56
N PRO A 278 -4.52 2.98 23.23
CA PRO A 278 -4.55 3.17 24.68
C PRO A 278 -5.76 3.97 25.16
N ALA A 279 -6.21 4.96 24.38
CA ALA A 279 -7.40 5.74 24.71
C ALA A 279 -8.69 4.94 24.49
N ALA A 280 -8.73 4.11 23.43
CA ALA A 280 -9.88 3.29 23.09
C ALA A 280 -10.15 2.15 24.10
N ILE A 281 -9.09 1.44 24.54
CA ILE A 281 -9.20 0.34 25.52
C ILE A 281 -9.21 0.83 26.97
N ALA A 282 -8.65 2.02 27.23
CA ALA A 282 -8.54 2.61 28.56
C ALA A 282 -7.95 1.61 29.59
N ASN A 283 -8.70 1.29 30.65
CA ASN A 283 -8.30 0.33 31.69
C ASN A 283 -9.01 -1.02 31.56
N GLU A 284 -9.75 -1.26 30.48
CA GLU A 284 -10.46 -2.53 30.26
C GLU A 284 -9.45 -3.62 29.87
N PRO A 285 -9.58 -4.85 30.39
CA PRO A 285 -8.62 -5.92 30.10
C PRO A 285 -8.55 -6.30 28.61
N SER A 286 -9.64 -6.09 27.89
CA SER A 286 -9.76 -6.39 26.45
C SER A 286 -10.75 -5.46 25.76
N LEU A 287 -10.57 -5.27 24.45
CA LEU A 287 -11.45 -4.52 23.56
C LEU A 287 -11.67 -5.32 22.28
N SER A 288 -12.94 -5.56 21.92
CA SER A 288 -13.28 -6.06 20.58
C SER A 288 -13.78 -4.91 19.73
N LEU A 289 -13.22 -4.76 18.53
CA LEU A 289 -13.60 -3.72 17.58
C LEU A 289 -13.62 -4.26 16.14
N ARG A 290 -14.44 -3.63 15.30
CA ARG A 290 -14.50 -3.88 13.86
C ARG A 290 -13.87 -2.71 13.12
N VAL A 291 -12.74 -2.97 12.46
CA VAL A 291 -11.96 -1.96 11.73
C VAL A 291 -12.36 -1.96 10.26
N LEU A 292 -12.62 -0.77 9.72
CA LEU A 292 -12.80 -0.55 8.28
C LEU A 292 -11.45 -0.21 7.65
N GLY A 293 -10.85 -1.18 6.96
CA GLY A 293 -9.52 -1.05 6.38
C GLY A 293 -9.51 -0.58 4.93
N GLY A 294 -10.63 -0.63 4.20
CA GLY A 294 -10.66 -0.22 2.80
C GLY A 294 -12.04 -0.34 2.18
N ILE A 295 -12.22 0.35 1.06
CA ILE A 295 -13.47 0.44 0.31
C ILE A 295 -13.17 0.21 -1.17
N LEU A 296 -13.97 -0.66 -1.79
CA LEU A 296 -13.96 -0.98 -3.21
C LEU A 296 -15.37 -0.78 -3.75
N GLU A 297 -15.59 0.19 -4.62
CA GLU A 297 -16.94 0.68 -4.90
C GLU A 297 -17.13 1.16 -6.34
N THR A 298 -18.34 0.95 -6.86
CA THR A 298 -18.87 1.56 -8.10
C THR A 298 -20.22 2.21 -7.79
N THR A 299 -20.87 2.76 -8.82
CA THR A 299 -22.26 3.23 -8.70
C THR A 299 -23.26 2.13 -8.36
N GLU A 300 -22.94 0.85 -8.60
CA GLU A 300 -23.86 -0.28 -8.35
C GLU A 300 -23.48 -1.17 -7.16
N ARG A 301 -22.20 -1.32 -6.85
CA ARG A 301 -21.71 -2.30 -5.86
C ARG A 301 -20.72 -1.68 -4.91
N CYS A 302 -20.72 -2.14 -3.66
CA CYS A 302 -19.76 -1.74 -2.64
C CYS A 302 -19.25 -2.97 -1.90
N TYR A 303 -17.94 -3.06 -1.77
CA TYR A 303 -17.25 -4.00 -0.89
C TYR A 303 -16.39 -3.22 0.09
N VAL A 304 -16.35 -3.68 1.34
CA VAL A 304 -15.55 -3.10 2.40
C VAL A 304 -14.60 -4.15 2.95
N ASN A 305 -13.35 -3.76 3.19
CA ASN A 305 -12.38 -4.60 3.88
C ASN A 305 -12.56 -4.40 5.38
N LEU A 306 -12.99 -5.46 6.08
CA LEU A 306 -13.23 -5.43 7.51
C LEU A 306 -12.25 -6.34 8.24
N THR A 307 -11.84 -5.92 9.42
CA THR A 307 -11.07 -6.74 10.36
C THR A 307 -11.78 -6.75 11.71
N ASP A 308 -12.24 -7.92 12.13
CA ASP A 308 -12.76 -8.18 13.48
C ASP A 308 -11.54 -8.42 14.40
N LEU A 309 -11.20 -7.41 15.20
CA LEU A 309 -10.01 -7.35 16.03
C LEU A 309 -10.37 -7.48 17.50
N HIS A 310 -9.79 -8.48 18.17
CA HIS A 310 -9.79 -8.61 19.61
C HIS A 310 -8.44 -8.17 20.18
N VAL A 311 -8.43 -7.16 21.02
CA VAL A 311 -7.24 -6.66 21.69
C VAL A 311 -7.29 -7.07 23.15
N SER A 312 -6.21 -7.67 23.66
CA SER A 312 -6.00 -7.85 25.09
C SER A 312 -4.83 -6.98 25.55
N GLN A 313 -4.93 -6.41 26.75
CA GLN A 313 -3.85 -5.59 27.32
C GLN A 313 -3.31 -6.15 28.62
N ARG A 314 -2.00 -6.00 28.80
CA ARG A 314 -1.27 -6.41 30.01
C ARG A 314 -0.23 -5.37 30.41
N PRO A 315 0.14 -5.30 31.70
CA PRO A 315 1.14 -4.35 32.14
C PRO A 315 2.51 -4.71 31.58
N LYS A 316 3.26 -3.69 31.13
CA LYS A 316 4.66 -3.83 30.76
C LYS A 316 5.51 -3.66 32.02
N PHE A 317 6.09 -4.75 32.51
CA PHE A 317 6.94 -4.71 33.69
C PHE A 317 8.31 -4.07 33.36
N PRO A 318 8.89 -3.26 34.28
CA PRO A 318 10.26 -2.80 34.15
C PRO A 318 11.27 -3.97 34.12
N PRO A 319 12.44 -3.81 33.49
CA PRO A 319 13.49 -4.83 33.51
C PRO A 319 13.85 -5.24 34.95
N GLY A 320 13.89 -6.55 35.20
CA GLY A 320 14.21 -7.12 36.51
C GLY A 320 13.03 -7.32 37.46
N VAL A 321 11.82 -6.87 37.10
CA VAL A 321 10.60 -7.11 37.89
C VAL A 321 9.95 -8.42 37.44
N GLN A 322 9.77 -9.37 38.37
CA GLN A 322 8.99 -10.58 38.18
C GLN A 322 7.78 -10.55 39.12
N VAL A 323 6.57 -10.62 38.57
CA VAL A 323 5.33 -10.70 39.34
C VAL A 323 4.80 -12.13 39.28
N GLN A 324 4.68 -12.79 40.42
CA GLN A 324 3.96 -14.07 40.52
C GLN A 324 2.46 -13.79 40.60
N VAL A 325 1.72 -14.24 39.59
CA VAL A 325 0.27 -14.06 39.52
C VAL A 325 -0.38 -15.42 39.81
N PRO A 326 -1.23 -15.54 40.85
CA PRO A 326 -2.01 -16.74 41.09
C PRO A 326 -2.87 -17.10 39.86
N VAL A 327 -3.04 -18.39 39.59
CA VAL A 327 -3.85 -18.87 38.46
C VAL A 327 -5.26 -18.28 38.55
N GLY A 328 -5.68 -17.56 37.50
CA GLY A 328 -7.00 -16.94 37.38
C GLY A 328 -7.12 -15.53 37.96
N GLN A 329 -6.07 -14.97 38.56
CA GLN A 329 -6.05 -13.55 38.94
C GLN A 329 -5.45 -12.68 37.83
N MET A 330 -6.03 -11.50 37.64
CA MET A 330 -5.49 -10.48 36.72
C MET A 330 -4.57 -9.53 37.47
N VAL A 331 -3.48 -9.13 36.82
CA VAL A 331 -2.61 -8.07 37.36
C VAL A 331 -3.32 -6.73 37.16
N PRO A 332 -3.49 -5.92 38.22
CA PRO A 332 -4.07 -4.58 38.10
C PRO A 332 -3.28 -3.73 37.11
N LEU A 333 -3.97 -3.10 36.16
CA LEU A 333 -3.36 -2.30 35.10
C LEU A 333 -2.96 -0.91 35.60
N ASP A 334 -3.76 -0.32 36.48
CA ASP A 334 -3.59 1.02 37.06
C ASP A 334 -2.22 1.27 37.71
N GLN A 335 -1.60 0.24 38.27
CA GLN A 335 -0.33 0.34 38.99
C GLN A 335 0.92 0.42 38.09
N TRP A 336 0.76 0.21 36.77
CA TRP A 336 1.89 0.15 35.84
C TRP A 336 1.64 1.14 34.68
N PRO A 337 2.55 2.07 34.35
CA PRO A 337 2.31 3.01 33.27
C PRO A 337 2.50 2.39 31.87
N GLY A 338 3.33 1.34 31.75
CA GLY A 338 3.57 0.67 30.50
C GLY A 338 2.48 -0.35 30.15
N ARG A 339 2.11 -0.42 28.88
CA ARG A 339 1.15 -1.39 28.32
C ARG A 339 1.81 -2.22 27.22
N LEU A 340 1.45 -3.49 27.16
CA LEU A 340 1.64 -4.37 26.01
C LEU A 340 0.26 -4.78 25.50
N TYR A 341 0.13 -4.88 24.19
CA TYR A 341 -1.10 -5.26 23.51
C TYR A 341 -0.85 -6.54 22.73
N ASP A 342 -1.72 -7.53 22.93
CA ASP A 342 -1.73 -8.75 22.15
C ASP A 342 -3.00 -8.74 21.27
N TYR A 343 -2.82 -8.98 19.96
CA TYR A 343 -3.88 -8.88 18.96
C TYR A 343 -4.35 -10.28 18.52
N GLY A 344 -5.66 -10.51 18.62
CA GLY A 344 -6.36 -11.66 18.03
C GLY A 344 -7.21 -11.21 16.85
N LEU A 345 -7.15 -11.94 15.74
CA LEU A 345 -7.95 -11.67 14.54
C LEU A 345 -8.98 -12.79 14.38
N ASP A 346 -10.26 -12.44 14.49
CA ASP A 346 -11.34 -13.42 14.30
C ASP A 346 -11.66 -13.60 12.82
N ARG A 347 -11.66 -12.48 12.07
CA ARG A 347 -11.94 -12.45 10.64
C ARG A 347 -11.28 -11.23 10.00
N THR A 348 -10.73 -11.41 8.81
CA THR A 348 -10.26 -10.31 7.97
C THR A 348 -10.60 -10.59 6.51
N GLY A 349 -11.04 -9.59 5.76
CA GLY A 349 -11.34 -9.74 4.35
C GLY A 349 -12.35 -8.75 3.81
N TRP A 350 -12.64 -8.88 2.51
CA TRP A 350 -13.65 -8.09 1.84
C TRP A 350 -15.02 -8.71 2.02
N VAL A 351 -16.00 -7.87 2.34
CA VAL A 351 -17.42 -8.25 2.41
C VAL A 351 -18.26 -7.26 1.62
N ARG A 352 -19.39 -7.71 1.09
CA ARG A 352 -20.33 -6.83 0.42
C ARG A 352 -20.98 -5.91 1.45
N ALA A 353 -21.02 -4.62 1.17
CA ALA A 353 -21.75 -3.64 1.94
C ALA A 353 -23.08 -3.35 1.25
N ASP A 354 -24.18 -3.61 1.95
CA ASP A 354 -25.52 -3.24 1.51
C ASP A 354 -25.97 -1.95 2.22
N ASP A 355 -26.91 -1.22 1.62
CA ASP A 355 -27.30 0.14 2.03
C ASP A 355 -27.91 0.23 3.45
N ASP A 356 -28.28 -0.91 4.06
CA ASP A 356 -29.06 -0.99 5.31
C ASP A 356 -28.22 -1.23 6.59
N VAL A 357 -26.89 -1.21 6.52
CA VAL A 357 -26.05 -1.53 7.69
C VAL A 357 -25.38 -0.26 8.24
N GLU A 358 -26.05 0.42 9.18
CA GLU A 358 -25.43 1.41 10.07
C GLU A 358 -24.51 0.71 11.09
N GLU A 359 -23.42 0.09 10.64
CA GLU A 359 -22.39 -0.42 11.54
C GLU A 359 -21.40 0.71 11.88
N THR A 360 -21.15 0.91 13.17
CA THR A 360 -20.14 1.88 13.62
C THR A 360 -18.75 1.24 13.54
N TYR A 361 -17.91 1.69 12.61
CA TYR A 361 -16.53 1.19 12.47
C TYR A 361 -15.52 2.03 13.25
N ALA A 362 -14.48 1.35 13.75
CA ALA A 362 -13.37 1.96 14.47
C ALA A 362 -12.53 2.87 13.58
#